data_AF-A0A850QMP8-F1
#
_entry.id   AF-A0A850QMP8-F1
#
_cell.length_a   1.000
_cell.length_b   1.000
_cell.length_c   1.000
_cell.angle_alpha   90.00
_cell.angle_beta   90.00
_cell.angle_gamma   90.00
#
_symmetry.space_group_name_H-M   'P 1'
#
loop_
_entity.id
_entity.type
_entity.pdbx_description
1 polymer ?
#
loop_
_entity_poly.entity_id
_entity_poly.type
_entity_poly.pdbx_seq_one_letter_code
_entity_poly.pdbx_strand_id
1 'polypeptide(L)'
;MANTFSIILVLATLVTGIIWALDKFVWAPKRRAKIEAAAANAGDQVDAKTLEQIAPQPSWVESASSMFPVIALIMIFRSFVYEPFQIPSESMMPTLLVGDFILVDKHVYGLRDPVFHDKFLSLGEPKRGDVVVFKYPPQPKIDYIKRVVGLPGDTVRYNGNKQLCIAPKGSDVCTPVPQTDPRQYPPMPGMIELTEQLG
;
A
#
# COMPACT_ATOMS: atom_id res chain seq x y z
N MET A 1 -4.78 -1.66 -12.86
CA MET A 1 -4.25 -0.28 -12.90
C MET A 1 -3.45 0.12 -11.66
N ALA A 2 -3.55 -0.58 -10.52
CA ALA A 2 -2.80 -0.25 -9.30
C ALA A 2 -1.26 -0.31 -9.46
N ASN A 3 -0.74 -1.28 -10.22
CA ASN A 3 0.72 -1.44 -10.36
C ASN A 3 1.38 -0.30 -11.17
N THR A 4 0.66 0.28 -12.13
CA THR A 4 1.16 1.38 -12.98
C THR A 4 1.47 2.63 -12.17
N PHE A 5 0.56 2.99 -11.24
CA PHE A 5 0.75 4.13 -10.36
C PHE A 5 1.96 3.93 -9.44
N SER A 6 2.11 2.73 -8.87
CA SER A 6 3.28 2.39 -8.05
C SER A 6 4.58 2.50 -8.83
N ILE A 7 4.65 1.98 -10.07
CA ILE A 7 5.84 2.06 -10.94
C ILE A 7 6.18 3.51 -11.27
N ILE A 8 5.18 4.33 -11.65
CA ILE A 8 5.39 5.76 -11.95
C ILE A 8 5.95 6.47 -10.72
N LEU A 9 5.38 6.21 -9.53
CA LEU A 9 5.86 6.82 -8.30
C LEU A 9 7.30 6.41 -7.98
N VAL A 10 7.65 5.12 -8.10
CA VAL A 10 9.03 4.65 -7.89
C VAL A 10 10.01 5.31 -8.86
N LEU A 11 9.67 5.38 -10.14
CA LEU A 11 10.51 6.05 -11.14
C LEU A 11 10.66 7.55 -10.84
N ALA A 12 9.58 8.23 -10.46
CA ALA A 12 9.61 9.64 -10.08
C ALA A 12 10.51 9.87 -8.85
N THR A 13 10.41 9.02 -7.81
CA THR A 13 11.28 9.10 -6.62
C THR A 13 12.75 8.84 -6.98
N LEU A 14 13.04 7.88 -7.87
CA LEU A 14 14.39 7.59 -8.33
C LEU A 14 15.00 8.77 -9.10
N VAL A 15 14.27 9.33 -10.07
CA VAL A 15 14.74 10.45 -10.89
C VAL A 15 14.96 11.69 -10.02
N THR A 16 13.99 12.05 -9.18
CA THR A 16 14.12 13.20 -8.26
C THR A 16 15.21 12.98 -7.21
N GLY A 17 15.40 11.74 -6.73
CA GLY A 17 16.46 11.37 -5.80
C GLY A 17 17.86 11.45 -6.42
N ILE A 18 18.03 11.02 -7.67
CA ILE A 18 19.30 11.18 -8.40
C ILE A 18 19.62 12.67 -8.62
N ILE A 19 18.63 13.46 -9.02
CA ILE A 19 18.79 14.91 -9.20
C ILE A 19 19.17 15.58 -7.88
N TRP A 20 18.48 15.25 -6.79
CA TRP A 20 18.79 15.74 -5.44
C TRP A 20 20.19 15.32 -4.98
N ALA A 21 20.62 14.08 -5.25
CA ALA A 21 21.94 13.60 -4.89
C ALA A 21 23.04 14.30 -5.69
N LEU A 22 22.87 14.47 -7.00
CA LEU A 22 23.80 15.23 -7.85
C LEU A 22 23.87 16.69 -7.42
N ASP A 23 22.72 17.28 -7.10
CA ASP A 23 22.68 18.65 -6.59
C ASP A 23 23.42 18.77 -5.26
N LYS A 24 23.19 17.86 -4.31
CA LYS A 24 23.79 17.92 -2.98
C LYS A 24 25.28 17.57 -2.96
N PHE A 25 25.72 16.57 -3.74
CA PHE A 25 27.10 16.08 -3.69
C PHE A 25 28.03 16.72 -4.72
N VAL A 26 27.53 17.16 -5.88
CA VAL A 26 28.38 17.69 -6.96
C VAL A 26 28.16 19.18 -7.17
N TRP A 27 26.91 19.65 -7.21
CA TRP A 27 26.62 21.04 -7.56
C TRP A 27 26.66 21.98 -6.36
N ALA A 28 26.16 21.59 -5.19
CA ALA A 28 26.19 22.38 -3.97
C ALA A 28 27.61 22.75 -3.51
N PRO A 29 28.61 21.83 -3.47
CA PRO A 29 29.98 22.22 -3.12
C PRO A 29 30.63 23.10 -4.21
N LYS A 30 30.37 22.84 -5.50
CA LYS A 30 30.86 23.69 -6.60
C LYS A 30 30.25 25.10 -6.57
N ARG A 31 28.98 25.23 -6.16
CA ARG A 31 28.31 26.52 -5.97
C ARG A 31 28.89 27.26 -4.77
N ARG A 32 29.06 26.59 -3.63
CA ARG A 32 29.68 27.19 -2.43
C ARG A 32 31.09 27.71 -2.73
N ALA A 33 31.91 26.92 -3.41
CA ALA A 33 33.26 27.35 -3.82
C ALA A 33 33.25 28.56 -4.77
N LYS A 34 32.29 28.65 -5.71
CA LYS A 34 32.15 29.80 -6.61
C LYS A 34 31.62 31.05 -5.89
N ILE A 35 30.71 30.87 -4.93
CA ILE A 35 30.15 31.96 -4.10
C ILE A 35 31.22 32.48 -3.15
N GLU A 36 32.03 31.61 -2.55
CA GLU A 36 33.18 31.98 -1.71
C GLU A 36 34.28 32.67 -2.51
N ALA A 37 34.60 32.17 -3.71
CA ALA A 37 35.53 32.84 -4.62
C ALA A 37 35.01 34.20 -5.10
N ALA A 38 33.70 34.36 -5.33
CA ALA A 38 33.10 35.63 -5.68
C ALA A 38 33.01 36.59 -4.48
N ALA A 39 32.68 36.10 -3.29
CA ALA A 39 32.66 36.88 -2.04
C ALA A 39 34.07 37.37 -1.66
N ALA A 40 35.11 36.56 -1.91
CA ALA A 40 36.50 36.95 -1.74
C ALA A 40 36.95 38.05 -2.72
N ASN A 41 36.34 38.13 -3.91
CA ASN A 41 36.67 39.13 -4.93
C ASN A 41 35.80 40.40 -4.86
N ALA A 42 34.62 40.36 -4.23
CA ALA A 42 33.61 41.43 -4.32
C ALA A 42 33.38 42.25 -3.04
N GLY A 43 33.87 41.83 -1.87
CA GLY A 43 33.77 42.63 -0.62
C GLY A 43 32.35 43.02 -0.23
N ASP A 44 31.69 42.20 0.61
CA ASP A 44 30.45 42.47 1.38
C ASP A 44 29.18 42.97 0.65
N GLN A 45 29.22 43.26 -0.66
CA GLN A 45 28.03 43.56 -1.47
C GLN A 45 27.69 42.41 -2.41
N VAL A 46 27.17 41.33 -1.83
CA VAL A 46 26.67 40.19 -2.61
C VAL A 46 25.15 40.27 -2.70
N ASP A 47 24.66 41.09 -3.63
CA ASP A 47 23.24 41.17 -3.97
C ASP A 47 22.72 39.84 -4.54
N ALA A 48 21.44 39.54 -4.28
CA ALA A 48 20.76 38.32 -4.73
C ALA A 48 20.86 38.08 -6.26
N LYS A 49 20.92 39.18 -7.05
CA LYS A 49 21.10 39.13 -8.51
C LYS A 49 22.49 38.68 -8.96
N THR A 50 23.53 38.95 -8.17
CA THR A 50 24.91 38.55 -8.48
C THR A 50 25.10 37.06 -8.20
N LEU A 51 24.44 36.53 -7.16
CA LEU A 51 24.40 35.09 -6.83
C LEU A 51 23.74 34.25 -7.93
N GLU A 52 22.65 34.75 -8.53
CA GLU A 52 21.98 34.08 -9.65
C GLU A 52 22.85 34.00 -10.92
N GLN A 53 23.68 35.01 -11.19
CA GLN A 53 24.57 35.01 -12.35
C GLN A 53 25.79 34.06 -12.19
N ILE A 54 26.27 33.86 -10.96
CA ILE A 54 27.46 33.04 -10.67
C ILE A 54 27.13 31.54 -10.67
N ALA A 55 25.90 31.18 -10.29
CA ALA A 55 25.44 29.81 -10.17
C ALA A 55 24.03 29.64 -10.74
N PRO A 56 23.84 29.71 -12.08
CA PRO A 56 22.54 29.48 -12.69
C PRO A 56 22.08 28.06 -12.34
N GLN A 57 21.03 27.96 -11.52
CA GLN A 57 20.36 26.70 -11.30
C GLN A 57 19.31 26.52 -12.41
N PRO A 58 19.29 25.37 -13.10
CA PRO A 58 18.18 25.06 -13.97
C PRO A 58 16.91 24.96 -13.12
N SER A 59 15.87 25.72 -13.47
CA SER A 59 14.60 25.77 -12.71
C SER A 59 13.96 24.39 -12.48
N TRP A 60 14.20 23.42 -13.39
CA TRP A 60 13.73 22.05 -13.27
C TRP A 60 14.47 21.23 -12.20
N VAL A 61 15.75 21.54 -11.93
CA VAL A 61 16.55 20.86 -10.88
C VAL A 61 16.09 21.32 -9.50
N GLU A 62 15.86 22.62 -9.33
CA GLU A 62 15.36 23.19 -8.07
C GLU A 62 13.95 22.65 -7.74
N SER A 63 13.08 22.59 -8.76
CA SER A 63 11.75 22.00 -8.63
C SER A 63 11.83 20.50 -8.27
N ALA A 64 12.70 19.72 -8.92
CA ALA A 64 12.84 18.29 -8.64
C ALA A 64 13.44 18.02 -7.24
N SER A 65 14.44 18.81 -6.85
CA SER A 65 15.13 18.68 -5.56
C SER A 65 14.24 19.06 -4.37
N SER A 66 13.38 20.08 -4.53
CA SER A 66 12.43 20.49 -3.49
C SER A 66 11.24 19.54 -3.33
N MET A 67 10.77 18.89 -4.41
CA MET A 67 9.68 17.92 -4.34
C MET A 67 10.11 16.51 -3.89
N PHE A 68 11.40 16.16 -4.04
CA PHE A 68 11.93 14.86 -3.61
C PHE A 68 11.50 14.42 -2.20
N PRO A 69 11.66 15.21 -1.12
CA PRO A 69 11.30 14.76 0.22
C PRO A 69 9.81 14.43 0.36
N VAL A 70 8.93 15.17 -0.34
CA VAL A 70 7.48 14.93 -0.32
C VAL A 70 7.15 13.64 -1.07
N ILE A 71 7.72 13.46 -2.26
CA ILE A 71 7.49 12.26 -3.08
C ILE A 71 8.07 11.01 -2.39
N ALA A 72 9.27 11.11 -1.82
CA ALA A 72 9.89 10.04 -1.05
C ALA A 72 9.06 9.67 0.18
N LEU A 73 8.51 10.67 0.90
CA LEU A 73 7.60 10.42 2.03
C LEU A 73 6.35 9.66 1.59
N ILE A 74 5.67 10.12 0.54
CA ILE A 74 4.49 9.44 -0.02
C ILE A 74 4.83 8.03 -0.47
N MET A 75 6.00 7.84 -1.10
CA MET A 75 6.47 6.52 -1.52
C MET A 75 6.70 5.59 -0.32
N ILE A 76 7.32 6.07 0.76
CA ILE A 76 7.50 5.29 1.99
C ILE A 76 6.15 4.95 2.63
N PHE A 77 5.26 5.92 2.76
CA PHE A 77 3.92 5.71 3.32
C PHE A 77 3.10 4.70 2.52
N ARG A 78 3.14 4.78 1.19
CA ARG A 78 2.43 3.88 0.28
C ARG A 78 3.07 2.49 0.22
N SER A 79 4.41 2.42 0.23
CA SER A 79 5.16 1.17 0.13
C SER A 79 5.00 0.34 1.40
N PHE A 80 4.97 1.01 2.54
CA PHE A 80 5.06 0.33 3.82
C PHE A 80 3.78 0.46 4.62
N VAL A 81 3.27 1.67 4.86
CA VAL A 81 2.29 1.93 5.93
C VAL A 81 0.87 1.51 5.57
N TYR A 82 0.25 2.12 4.55
CA TYR A 82 -1.17 1.90 4.27
C TYR A 82 -1.45 1.95 2.77
N GLU A 83 -2.21 0.98 2.28
CA GLU A 83 -2.80 1.06 0.92
C GLU A 83 -4.32 1.23 1.01
N PRO A 84 -4.88 2.29 0.40
CA PRO A 84 -6.31 2.44 0.29
C PRO A 84 -6.86 1.51 -0.79
N PHE A 85 -7.88 0.72 -0.44
CA PHE A 85 -8.65 -0.09 -1.38
C PHE A 85 -10.11 0.35 -1.37
N GLN A 86 -10.72 0.43 -2.54
CA GLN A 86 -12.16 0.58 -2.69
C GLN A 86 -12.78 -0.80 -2.83
N ILE A 87 -13.89 -1.07 -2.12
CA ILE A 87 -14.60 -2.36 -2.19
C ILE A 87 -15.51 -2.39 -3.42
N PRO A 88 -15.23 -3.24 -4.42
CA PRO A 88 -16.03 -3.31 -5.64
C PRO A 88 -17.14 -4.37 -5.57
N SER A 89 -17.20 -5.16 -4.49
CA SER A 89 -18.03 -6.37 -4.44
C SER A 89 -18.72 -6.59 -3.10
N GLU A 90 -19.90 -7.20 -3.16
CA GLU A 90 -20.80 -7.51 -2.04
C GLU A 90 -20.41 -8.73 -1.19
N SER A 91 -19.27 -9.37 -1.46
CA SER A 91 -18.94 -10.66 -0.83
C SER A 91 -18.64 -10.59 0.68
N MET A 92 -18.38 -9.40 1.22
CA MET A 92 -18.00 -9.21 2.62
C MET A 92 -19.13 -8.55 3.43
N MET A 93 -20.34 -8.46 2.87
CA MET A 93 -21.51 -7.98 3.60
C MET A 93 -21.86 -8.91 4.77
N PRO A 94 -22.32 -8.39 5.92
CA PRO A 94 -22.56 -6.97 6.21
C PRO A 94 -21.34 -6.21 6.77
N THR A 95 -20.15 -6.84 6.80
CA THR A 95 -18.95 -6.23 7.40
C THR A 95 -18.38 -5.09 6.54
N LEU A 96 -18.40 -5.24 5.21
CA LEU A 96 -17.91 -4.24 4.26
C LEU A 96 -18.95 -4.05 3.15
N LEU A 97 -19.32 -2.80 2.89
CA LEU A 97 -20.31 -2.43 1.86
C LEU A 97 -19.62 -2.04 0.55
N VAL A 98 -20.38 -2.10 -0.54
CA VAL A 98 -19.88 -1.64 -1.85
C VAL A 98 -19.67 -0.14 -1.81
N GLY A 99 -18.49 0.30 -2.26
CA GLY A 99 -18.10 1.70 -2.25
C GLY A 99 -17.36 2.14 -0.99
N ASP A 100 -17.25 1.29 0.03
CA ASP A 100 -16.41 1.57 1.20
C ASP A 100 -14.93 1.66 0.80
N PHE A 101 -14.22 2.56 1.46
CA PHE A 101 -12.76 2.66 1.39
C PHE A 101 -12.15 2.05 2.64
N ILE A 102 -11.34 1.01 2.47
CA ILE A 102 -10.62 0.37 3.56
C ILE A 102 -9.14 0.75 3.52
N LEU A 103 -8.56 0.85 4.71
CA LEU A 103 -7.13 1.05 4.88
C LEU A 103 -6.51 -0.28 5.30
N VAL A 104 -5.68 -0.87 4.43
CA VAL A 104 -5.05 -2.17 4.71
C VAL A 104 -3.66 -1.94 5.26
N ASP A 105 -3.42 -2.45 6.48
CA ASP A 105 -2.09 -2.53 7.06
C ASP A 105 -1.33 -3.73 6.47
N LYS A 106 -0.27 -3.44 5.71
CA LYS A 106 0.56 -4.46 5.06
C LYS A 106 1.70 -4.94 5.96
N HIS A 107 2.02 -4.25 7.05
CA HIS A 107 3.13 -4.62 7.94
C HIS A 107 2.86 -5.91 8.70
N VAL A 108 1.60 -6.15 9.06
CA VAL A 108 1.20 -7.22 9.99
C VAL A 108 1.54 -8.62 9.48
N TYR A 109 1.59 -8.83 8.16
CA TYR A 109 1.83 -10.14 7.54
C TYR A 109 3.12 -10.21 6.70
N GLY A 110 3.96 -9.18 6.78
CA GLY A 110 5.27 -9.13 6.17
C GLY A 110 5.45 -8.00 5.16
N LEU A 111 6.66 -7.43 5.18
CA LEU A 111 7.10 -6.40 4.23
C LEU A 111 7.21 -7.02 2.83
N ARG A 112 6.34 -6.59 1.92
CA ARG A 112 6.41 -6.95 0.50
C ARG A 112 7.05 -5.84 -0.31
N ASP A 113 7.86 -6.24 -1.28
CA ASP A 113 8.46 -5.32 -2.24
C ASP A 113 7.34 -4.50 -2.95
N PRO A 114 7.42 -3.15 -2.99
CA PRO A 114 6.45 -2.31 -3.68
C PRO A 114 6.40 -2.53 -5.21
N VAL A 115 7.44 -3.13 -5.80
CA VAL A 115 7.58 -3.36 -7.25
C VAL A 115 7.30 -4.82 -7.61
N PHE A 116 7.95 -5.76 -6.92
CA PHE A 116 7.85 -7.20 -7.25
C PHE A 116 6.88 -7.97 -6.35
N HIS A 117 6.38 -7.35 -5.27
CA HIS A 117 5.48 -7.97 -4.29
C HIS A 117 5.99 -9.25 -3.62
N ASP A 118 7.30 -9.51 -3.71
CA ASP A 118 7.94 -10.61 -3.01
C ASP A 118 8.03 -10.31 -1.51
N LYS A 119 7.77 -11.33 -0.69
CA LYS A 119 7.85 -11.23 0.77
C LYS A 119 9.33 -11.22 1.17
N PHE A 120 9.83 -10.07 1.63
CA PHE A 120 11.22 -9.94 2.08
C PHE A 120 11.39 -10.36 3.54
N LEU A 121 10.39 -10.08 4.38
CA LEU A 121 10.40 -10.43 5.80
C LEU A 121 9.00 -10.84 6.24
N SER A 122 8.83 -12.05 6.80
CA SER A 122 7.56 -12.50 7.37
C SER A 122 7.51 -12.06 8.84
N LEU A 123 6.85 -10.93 9.12
CA LEU A 123 6.74 -10.40 10.48
C LEU A 123 5.58 -11.01 11.29
N GLY A 124 4.61 -11.65 10.63
CA GLY A 124 3.46 -12.23 11.29
C GLY A 124 2.67 -13.19 10.41
N GLU A 125 1.91 -14.07 11.05
CA GLU A 125 0.99 -15.00 10.41
C GLU A 125 -0.46 -14.55 10.59
N PRO A 126 -1.34 -14.76 9.59
CA PRO A 126 -2.76 -14.48 9.71
C PRO A 126 -3.37 -15.26 10.86
N LYS A 127 -4.18 -14.59 11.68
CA LYS A 127 -4.94 -15.23 12.75
C LYS A 127 -6.35 -15.52 12.25
N ARG A 128 -7.02 -16.44 12.95
CA ARG A 128 -8.43 -16.74 12.67
C ARG A 128 -9.28 -15.52 12.94
N GLY A 129 -10.20 -15.23 12.02
CA GLY A 129 -11.08 -14.07 12.09
C GLY A 129 -10.54 -12.82 11.38
N ASP A 130 -9.26 -12.78 11.03
CA ASP A 130 -8.67 -11.63 10.33
C ASP A 130 -9.26 -11.47 8.92
N VAL A 131 -9.47 -10.23 8.50
CA VAL A 131 -9.83 -9.90 7.11
C VAL A 131 -8.55 -9.62 6.35
N VAL A 132 -8.24 -10.45 5.36
CA VAL A 132 -6.98 -10.38 4.61
C VAL A 132 -7.25 -10.08 3.15
N VAL A 133 -6.33 -9.31 2.56
CA VAL A 133 -6.29 -9.04 1.13
C VAL A 133 -5.21 -9.91 0.51
N PHE A 134 -5.58 -10.71 -0.49
CA PHE A 134 -4.64 -11.57 -1.20
C PHE A 134 -4.95 -11.61 -2.70
N LYS A 135 -3.93 -11.91 -3.49
CA LYS A 135 -4.08 -12.09 -4.94
C LYS A 135 -4.81 -13.40 -5.21
N TYR A 136 -5.84 -13.36 -6.04
CA TYR A 136 -6.59 -14.55 -6.43
C TYR A 136 -5.64 -15.57 -7.09
N PRO A 137 -5.45 -16.79 -6.53
CA PRO A 137 -4.38 -17.68 -6.99
C PRO A 137 -4.45 -18.06 -8.49
N PRO A 138 -5.64 -18.33 -9.07
CA PRO A 138 -5.74 -18.59 -10.51
C PRO A 138 -5.48 -17.37 -11.40
N GLN A 139 -5.74 -16.15 -10.91
CA GLN A 139 -5.52 -14.91 -11.66
C GLN A 139 -4.96 -13.81 -10.74
N PRO A 140 -3.63 -13.73 -10.56
CA PRO A 140 -2.98 -12.83 -9.59
C PRO A 140 -3.12 -11.32 -9.88
N LYS A 141 -3.79 -10.95 -10.99
CA LYS A 141 -4.11 -9.56 -11.33
C LYS A 141 -5.29 -9.02 -10.52
N ILE A 142 -6.05 -9.89 -9.86
CA ILE A 142 -7.26 -9.53 -9.11
C ILE A 142 -6.99 -9.73 -7.62
N ASP A 143 -7.23 -8.69 -6.83
CA ASP A 143 -7.13 -8.72 -5.38
C ASP A 143 -8.48 -9.13 -4.77
N TYR A 144 -8.44 -10.09 -3.84
CA TYR A 144 -9.59 -10.61 -3.11
C TYR A 144 -9.48 -10.23 -1.64
N ILE A 145 -10.61 -9.87 -1.05
CA ILE A 145 -10.73 -9.55 0.37
C ILE A 145 -11.64 -10.60 0.98
N LYS A 146 -11.10 -11.40 1.91
CA LYS A 146 -11.85 -12.47 2.59
C LYS A 146 -11.45 -12.57 4.05
N ARG A 147 -12.29 -13.20 4.86
CA ARG A 147 -12.01 -13.54 6.25
C ARG A 147 -11.26 -14.87 6.35
N VAL A 148 -10.21 -14.91 7.14
CA VAL A 148 -9.46 -16.13 7.47
C VAL A 148 -10.28 -16.98 8.44
N VAL A 149 -10.67 -18.17 7.98
CA VAL A 149 -11.42 -19.13 8.80
C VAL A 149 -10.53 -20.27 9.27
N GLY A 150 -9.70 -20.84 8.41
CA GLY A 150 -8.79 -21.93 8.74
C GLY A 150 -7.32 -21.52 8.60
N LEU A 151 -6.47 -22.08 9.45
CA LEU A 151 -5.02 -21.95 9.41
C LEU A 151 -4.36 -23.26 8.92
N PRO A 152 -3.08 -23.24 8.54
CA PRO A 152 -2.38 -24.44 8.11
C PRO A 152 -2.47 -25.58 9.14
N GLY A 153 -2.98 -26.73 8.72
CA GLY A 153 -3.18 -27.91 9.58
C GLY A 153 -4.59 -28.06 10.16
N ASP A 154 -5.46 -27.06 10.00
CA ASP A 154 -6.85 -27.14 10.39
C ASP A 154 -7.68 -27.94 9.37
N THR A 155 -8.65 -28.71 9.87
CA THR A 155 -9.68 -29.32 9.04
C THR A 155 -10.93 -28.45 9.07
N VAL A 156 -11.32 -27.91 7.93
CA VAL A 156 -12.53 -27.10 7.78
C VAL A 156 -13.64 -27.96 7.17
N ARG A 157 -14.79 -28.04 7.85
CA ARG A 157 -15.97 -28.74 7.36
C ARG A 157 -17.10 -27.76 7.16
N TYR A 158 -17.75 -27.84 6.01
CA TYR A 158 -18.92 -27.05 5.65
C TYR A 158 -20.09 -27.99 5.36
N ASN A 159 -21.24 -27.73 5.97
CA ASN A 159 -22.45 -28.52 5.81
C ASN A 159 -23.48 -27.80 4.92
N GLY A 160 -24.39 -28.54 4.27
CA GLY A 160 -25.49 -28.01 3.45
C GLY A 160 -26.44 -27.08 4.20
N ASN A 161 -26.50 -27.17 5.53
CA ASN A 161 -27.19 -26.22 6.41
C ASN A 161 -26.42 -24.88 6.56
N LYS A 162 -25.47 -24.61 5.68
CA LYS A 162 -24.57 -23.45 5.65
C LYS A 162 -23.66 -23.30 6.86
N GLN A 163 -23.58 -24.28 7.75
CA GLN A 163 -22.75 -24.22 8.96
C GLN A 163 -21.29 -24.57 8.66
N LEU A 164 -20.38 -23.79 9.23
CA LEU A 164 -18.94 -24.00 9.17
C LEU A 164 -18.43 -24.48 10.53
N CYS A 165 -17.63 -25.54 10.56
CA CYS A 165 -16.92 -25.96 11.76
C CYS A 165 -15.44 -26.21 11.47
N ILE A 166 -14.60 -25.96 12.47
CA ILE A 166 -13.15 -26.10 12.34
C ILE A 166 -12.63 -27.07 13.40
N ALA A 167 -11.84 -28.03 12.97
CA ALA A 167 -11.10 -28.93 13.85
C ALA A 167 -9.59 -28.58 13.77
N PRO A 168 -8.97 -28.11 14.87
CA PRO A 168 -7.53 -27.84 14.90
C PRO A 168 -6.69 -29.09 14.63
N LYS A 169 -5.45 -28.91 14.16
CA LYS A 169 -4.51 -30.01 13.91
C LYS A 169 -4.39 -30.94 15.13
N GLY A 170 -4.80 -32.21 14.97
CA GLY A 170 -4.72 -33.23 16.01
C GLY A 170 -5.93 -33.31 16.96
N SER A 171 -6.99 -32.54 16.69
CA SER A 171 -8.27 -32.63 17.40
C SER A 171 -9.35 -33.14 16.44
N ASP A 172 -10.18 -34.07 16.90
CA ASP A 172 -11.40 -34.49 16.20
C ASP A 172 -12.62 -33.63 16.55
N VAL A 173 -12.48 -32.72 17.51
CA VAL A 173 -13.56 -31.83 17.97
C VAL A 173 -13.72 -30.69 16.97
N CYS A 174 -14.86 -30.66 16.28
CA CYS A 174 -15.21 -29.57 15.38
C CYS A 174 -15.90 -28.46 16.17
N THR A 175 -15.25 -27.31 16.30
CA THR A 175 -15.88 -26.12 16.89
C THR A 175 -16.65 -25.36 15.82
N PRO A 176 -17.96 -25.09 16.00
CA PRO A 176 -18.72 -24.32 15.05
C PRO A 176 -18.23 -22.86 15.05
N VAL A 177 -18.08 -22.29 13.86
CA VAL A 177 -17.72 -20.89 13.69
C VAL A 177 -19.00 -20.06 13.79
N PRO A 178 -19.04 -18.99 14.61
CA PRO A 178 -20.18 -18.08 14.63
C PRO A 178 -20.43 -17.50 13.23
N GLN A 179 -21.66 -17.63 12.74
CA GLN A 179 -22.06 -17.06 11.46
C GLN A 179 -23.01 -15.90 11.69
N THR A 180 -22.82 -14.84 10.91
CA THR A 180 -23.74 -13.71 10.87
C THR A 180 -25.00 -14.13 10.12
N ASP A 181 -26.17 -14.05 10.76
CA ASP A 181 -27.45 -14.31 10.10
C ASP A 181 -27.79 -13.13 9.17
N PRO A 182 -27.86 -13.33 7.84
CA PRO A 182 -28.21 -12.27 6.91
C PRO A 182 -29.60 -11.68 7.17
N ARG A 183 -30.52 -12.47 7.73
CA ARG A 183 -31.91 -12.06 8.02
C ARG A 183 -32.01 -11.02 9.13
N GLN A 184 -30.94 -10.85 9.91
CA GLN A 184 -30.89 -9.84 10.97
C GLN A 184 -30.73 -8.42 10.40
N TYR A 185 -30.34 -8.28 9.14
CA TYR A 185 -30.10 -6.99 8.49
C TYR A 185 -31.25 -6.67 7.52
N PRO A 186 -31.70 -5.40 7.47
CA PRO A 186 -32.75 -5.01 6.52
C PRO A 186 -32.29 -5.26 5.08
N PRO A 187 -33.19 -5.71 4.19
CA PRO A 187 -32.86 -5.94 2.78
C PRO A 187 -32.38 -4.63 2.15
N MET A 188 -31.19 -4.65 1.56
CA MET A 188 -30.64 -3.48 0.87
C MET A 188 -31.39 -3.24 -0.45
N PRO A 189 -31.62 -1.99 -0.85
CA PRO A 189 -32.25 -1.66 -2.12
C PRO A 189 -31.49 -2.28 -3.29
N GLY A 190 -32.16 -3.10 -4.11
CA GLY A 190 -31.59 -3.68 -5.33
C GLY A 190 -31.03 -5.10 -5.21
N MET A 191 -31.05 -5.72 -4.02
CA MET A 191 -30.69 -7.13 -3.88
C MET A 191 -31.89 -8.06 -4.07
N ILE A 192 -31.72 -9.11 -4.89
CA ILE A 192 -32.65 -10.23 -5.01
C ILE A 192 -32.17 -11.33 -4.05
N GLU A 193 -32.99 -11.67 -3.05
CA GLU A 193 -32.69 -12.78 -2.15
C GLU A 193 -32.90 -14.11 -2.90
N LEU A 194 -31.83 -14.65 -3.49
CA LEU A 194 -31.87 -15.95 -4.14
C LEU A 194 -31.89 -17.04 -3.07
N THR A 195 -33.08 -17.56 -2.78
CA THR A 195 -33.24 -18.76 -1.96
C THR A 195 -32.85 -19.97 -2.81
N GLU A 196 -31.60 -20.42 -2.65
CA GLU A 196 -31.12 -21.65 -3.26
C GLU A 196 -31.88 -22.83 -2.64
N GLN A 197 -32.89 -23.34 -3.36
CA GLN A 197 -33.56 -24.60 -3.02
C GLN A 197 -32.68 -25.74 -3.54
N LEU A 198 -31.72 -26.18 -2.72
CA LEU A 198 -31.06 -27.46 -2.93
C LEU A 198 -32.09 -28.55 -2.65
N GLY A 199 -32.59 -29.17 -3.73
CA GLY A 199 -33.37 -30.41 -3.70
C GLY A 199 -32.48 -31.64 -3.58
#